data_AF-A0A7K5AAM0-F1
#
_entry.id   AF-A0A7K5AAM0-F1
#
_cell.length_a   1.000
_cell.length_b   1.000
_cell.length_c   1.000
_cell.angle_alpha   90.00
_cell.angle_beta   90.00
_cell.angle_gamma   90.00
#
_symmetry.space_group_name_H-M   'P 1'
#
loop_
_entity.id
_entity.type
_entity.pdbx_description
1 polymer ?
#
loop_
_entity_poly.entity_id
_entity_poly.type
_entity_poly.pdbx_seq_one_letter_code
_entity_poly.pdbx_strand_id
1 'polypeptide(L)'
;SLLAGGSRQAAYDRVWRAKKLAAERTRKLDERRKKVKLDLEAREREAQAHESEEEEVGATRSLEQEIMRLREEGSRQLEEQQRLIREQIRLEREQRVQGKQERSGAEGKVTPKLKLKWKCGKEDETSGGYSEDVLLRILQKYGDVLNLVISSRKAGSAIVEFATVKAAEMAVKNEVGLTNNPLKISWLEGQPRSHSSTVLPGSTTQPRAAQASVVSERDYESLVMMRLRQAAERQQLIEQLQRQEEEESHT
;
A
#
# COMPACT_ATOMS: atom_id res chain seq x y z
N SER A 1 -9.30 -3.56 118.32
CA SER A 1 -8.69 -3.17 117.03
C SER A 1 -9.45 -3.59 115.77
N LEU A 2 -10.79 -3.73 115.81
CA LEU A 2 -11.60 -4.15 114.64
C LEU A 2 -12.06 -2.98 113.74
N LEU A 3 -12.09 -1.75 114.26
CA LEU A 3 -12.54 -0.55 113.52
C LEU A 3 -11.55 -0.08 112.44
N ALA A 4 -10.25 -0.34 112.60
CA ALA A 4 -9.22 0.06 111.65
C ALA A 4 -9.19 -0.80 110.37
N GLY A 5 -9.64 -2.06 110.46
CA GLY A 5 -9.69 -2.98 109.31
C GLY A 5 -10.76 -2.60 108.28
N GLY A 6 -11.97 -2.24 108.75
CA GLY A 6 -13.08 -1.85 107.87
C GLY A 6 -12.88 -0.51 107.14
N SER A 7 -12.20 0.45 107.79
CA SER A 7 -11.85 1.74 107.16
C SER A 7 -10.85 1.56 106.00
N ARG A 8 -9.85 0.69 106.18
CA ARG A 8 -8.83 0.40 105.17
C ARG A 8 -9.42 -0.35 103.96
N GLN A 9 -10.31 -1.32 104.20
CA GLN A 9 -11.04 -2.01 103.12
C GLN A 9 -11.95 -1.06 102.35
N ALA A 10 -12.71 -0.20 103.04
CA ALA A 10 -13.58 0.78 102.38
C ALA A 10 -12.81 1.81 101.53
N ALA A 11 -11.60 2.22 101.95
CA ALA A 11 -10.75 3.11 101.15
C ALA A 11 -10.23 2.40 99.88
N TYR A 12 -9.80 1.14 100.02
CA TYR A 12 -9.36 0.32 98.89
C TYR A 12 -10.48 0.12 97.85
N ASP A 13 -11.69 -0.20 98.31
CA ASP A 13 -12.86 -0.40 97.46
C ASP A 13 -13.27 0.88 96.71
N ARG A 14 -13.05 2.06 97.30
CA ARG A 14 -13.30 3.35 96.61
C ARG A 14 -12.31 3.57 95.49
N VAL A 15 -11.02 3.32 95.72
CA VAL A 15 -9.98 3.48 94.70
C VAL A 15 -10.19 2.47 93.55
N TRP A 16 -10.53 1.22 93.87
CA TRP A 16 -10.82 0.20 92.87
C TRP A 16 -12.04 0.57 92.01
N ARG A 17 -13.14 1.02 92.64
CA ARG A 17 -14.35 1.50 91.91
C ARG A 17 -14.05 2.73 91.07
N ALA A 18 -13.28 3.69 91.58
CA ALA A 18 -12.90 4.89 90.83
C ALA A 18 -12.05 4.54 89.60
N LYS A 19 -11.07 3.64 89.75
CA LYS A 19 -10.27 3.13 88.62
C LYS A 19 -11.13 2.42 87.59
N LYS A 20 -12.06 1.56 88.02
CA LYS A 20 -12.99 0.85 87.12
C LYS A 20 -13.89 1.83 86.35
N LEU A 21 -14.45 2.83 87.03
CA LEU A 21 -15.30 3.84 86.41
C LEU A 21 -14.51 4.71 85.40
N ALA A 22 -13.26 5.09 85.74
CA ALA A 22 -12.38 5.81 84.84
C ALA A 22 -12.03 4.98 83.59
N ALA A 23 -11.75 3.69 83.75
CA ALA A 23 -11.51 2.76 82.66
C ALA A 23 -12.74 2.59 81.75
N GLU A 24 -13.96 2.50 82.32
CA GLU A 24 -15.19 2.45 81.51
C GLU A 24 -15.46 3.76 80.77
N ARG A 25 -15.21 4.92 81.41
CA ARG A 25 -15.36 6.23 80.77
C ARG A 25 -14.41 6.39 79.60
N THR A 26 -13.14 6.06 79.78
CA THR A 26 -12.12 6.11 78.71
C THR A 26 -12.48 5.16 77.58
N ARG A 27 -12.83 3.91 77.89
CA ARG A 27 -13.33 2.94 76.89
C ARG A 27 -14.50 3.49 76.06
N LYS A 28 -15.52 4.08 76.69
CA LYS A 28 -16.67 4.66 75.96
C LYS A 28 -16.26 5.84 75.08
N LEU A 29 -15.31 6.66 75.51
CA LEU A 29 -14.78 7.76 74.71
C LEU A 29 -13.96 7.23 73.52
N ASP A 30 -13.16 6.19 73.72
CA ASP A 30 -12.37 5.56 72.67
C ASP A 30 -13.25 4.86 71.63
N GLU A 31 -14.32 4.18 72.08
CA GLU A 31 -15.33 3.59 71.19
C GLU A 31 -16.02 4.67 70.34
N ARG A 32 -16.38 5.82 70.93
CA ARG A 32 -16.96 6.96 70.19
C ARG A 32 -15.96 7.56 69.20
N ARG A 33 -14.72 7.80 69.62
CA ARG A 33 -13.66 8.33 68.76
C ARG A 33 -13.38 7.40 67.58
N LYS A 34 -13.29 6.09 67.85
CA LYS A 34 -13.12 5.07 66.81
C LYS A 34 -14.26 5.10 65.81
N LYS A 35 -15.52 5.19 66.26
CA LYS A 35 -16.67 5.26 65.37
C LYS A 35 -16.62 6.51 64.47
N VAL A 36 -16.35 7.68 65.05
CA VAL A 36 -16.24 8.93 64.27
C VAL A 36 -15.09 8.85 63.28
N LYS A 37 -13.93 8.33 63.69
CA LYS A 37 -12.78 8.16 62.81
C LYS A 37 -13.12 7.27 61.59
N LEU A 38 -13.74 6.11 61.84
CA LEU A 38 -14.13 5.20 60.76
C LEU A 38 -15.17 5.81 59.82
N ASP A 39 -16.15 6.56 60.35
CA ASP A 39 -17.16 7.25 59.54
C ASP A 39 -16.52 8.34 58.66
N LEU A 40 -15.56 9.11 59.21
CA LEU A 40 -14.81 10.11 58.46
C LEU A 40 -13.93 9.46 57.38
N GLU A 41 -13.17 8.42 57.72
CA GLU A 41 -12.33 7.68 56.76
C GLU A 41 -13.17 6.98 55.67
N ALA A 42 -14.39 6.56 55.97
CA ALA A 42 -15.30 6.01 54.97
C ALA A 42 -15.73 7.10 53.97
N ARG A 43 -16.19 8.25 54.48
CA ARG A 43 -16.61 9.38 53.63
C ARG A 43 -15.47 9.97 52.80
N GLU A 44 -14.29 10.10 53.38
CA GLU A 44 -13.12 10.59 52.65
C GLU A 44 -12.74 9.64 51.51
N ARG A 45 -12.79 8.32 51.74
CA ARG A 45 -12.54 7.34 50.69
C ARG A 45 -13.61 7.38 49.60
N GLU A 46 -14.88 7.53 49.96
CA GLU A 46 -15.97 7.65 48.98
C GLU A 46 -15.83 8.92 48.13
N ALA A 47 -15.48 10.05 48.75
CA ALA A 47 -15.24 11.31 48.04
C ALA A 47 -14.03 11.20 47.10
N GLN A 48 -12.90 10.65 47.58
CA GLN A 48 -11.71 10.42 46.75
C GLN A 48 -11.98 9.47 45.59
N ALA A 49 -12.76 8.40 45.82
CA ALA A 49 -13.15 7.48 44.76
C ALA A 49 -13.96 8.20 43.68
N HIS A 50 -14.96 9.00 44.09
CA HIS A 50 -15.79 9.76 43.16
C HIS A 50 -14.97 10.77 42.34
N GLU A 51 -14.07 11.52 42.98
CA GLU A 51 -13.16 12.46 42.28
C GLU A 51 -12.28 11.71 41.26
N SER A 52 -11.71 10.56 41.65
CA SER A 52 -10.88 9.76 40.74
C SER A 52 -11.66 9.19 39.55
N GLU A 53 -12.91 8.77 39.77
CA GLU A 53 -13.80 8.28 38.71
C GLU A 53 -14.16 9.42 37.75
N GLU A 54 -14.46 10.63 38.26
CA GLU A 54 -14.73 11.80 37.42
C GLU A 54 -13.52 12.22 36.58
N GLU A 55 -12.32 12.19 37.16
CA GLU A 55 -11.07 12.45 36.45
C GLU A 55 -10.83 11.41 35.35
N GLU A 56 -11.04 10.12 35.63
CA GLU A 56 -10.88 9.05 34.65
C GLU A 56 -11.89 9.20 33.51
N VAL A 57 -13.16 9.48 33.81
CA VAL A 57 -14.20 9.74 32.80
C VAL A 57 -13.84 10.95 31.93
N GLY A 58 -13.32 12.03 32.55
CA GLY A 58 -12.85 13.21 31.84
C GLY A 58 -11.68 12.91 30.90
N ALA A 59 -10.68 12.19 31.39
CA ALA A 59 -9.52 11.76 30.61
C ALA A 59 -9.94 10.86 29.43
N THR A 60 -10.84 9.91 29.68
CA THR A 60 -11.35 8.98 28.66
C THR A 60 -12.10 9.74 27.57
N ARG A 61 -13.00 10.66 27.94
CA ARG A 61 -13.74 11.50 26.97
C ARG A 61 -12.79 12.36 26.13
N SER A 62 -11.76 12.95 26.75
CA SER A 62 -10.77 13.76 26.01
C SER A 62 -9.98 12.92 25.02
N LEU A 63 -9.58 11.70 25.41
CA LEU A 63 -8.88 10.77 24.53
C LEU A 63 -9.77 10.32 23.36
N GLU A 64 -11.04 10.00 23.63
CA GLU A 64 -12.02 9.63 22.59
C GLU A 64 -12.19 10.74 21.56
N GLN A 65 -12.29 12.00 22.00
CA GLN A 65 -12.38 13.15 21.10
C GLN A 65 -11.16 13.28 20.19
N GLU A 66 -9.96 13.12 20.75
CA GLU A 66 -8.73 13.18 19.95
C GLU A 66 -8.62 12.00 18.96
N ILE A 67 -9.02 10.79 19.37
CA ILE A 67 -9.09 9.64 18.46
C ILE A 67 -10.08 9.90 17.33
N MET A 68 -11.26 10.45 17.61
CA MET A 68 -12.25 10.78 16.58
C MET A 68 -11.68 11.80 15.59
N ARG A 69 -11.06 12.86 16.10
CA ARG A 69 -10.42 13.89 15.28
C ARG A 69 -9.32 13.30 14.37
N LEU A 70 -8.40 12.52 14.93
CA LEU A 70 -7.32 11.90 14.14
C LEU A 70 -7.85 10.93 13.09
N ARG A 71 -8.92 10.20 13.39
CA ARG A 71 -9.58 9.31 12.41
C ARG A 71 -10.21 10.11 11.27
N GLU A 72 -10.87 11.23 11.58
CA GLU A 72 -11.46 12.10 10.57
C GLU A 72 -10.39 12.74 9.69
N GLU A 73 -9.32 13.29 10.29
CA GLU A 73 -8.18 13.85 9.57
C GLU A 73 -7.51 12.78 8.67
N GLY A 74 -7.29 11.57 9.19
CA GLY A 74 -6.75 10.44 8.42
C GLY A 74 -7.67 9.99 7.28
N SER A 75 -8.97 9.92 7.52
CA SER A 75 -9.97 9.58 6.49
C SER A 75 -9.98 10.60 5.36
N ARG A 76 -9.95 11.89 5.71
CA ARG A 76 -9.92 12.98 4.74
C ARG A 76 -8.66 12.93 3.86
N GLN A 77 -7.49 12.73 4.47
CA GLN A 77 -6.24 12.58 3.72
C GLN A 77 -6.32 11.39 2.75
N LEU A 78 -6.84 10.25 3.21
CA LEU A 78 -6.99 9.07 2.36
C LEU A 78 -7.95 9.32 1.19
N GLU A 79 -9.08 9.98 1.43
CA GLU A 79 -10.04 10.35 0.39
C GLU A 79 -9.44 11.30 -0.66
N GLU A 80 -8.67 12.30 -0.22
CA GLU A 80 -7.96 13.22 -1.09
C GLU A 80 -6.94 12.49 -1.98
N GLN A 81 -6.14 11.59 -1.40
CA GLN A 81 -5.19 10.76 -2.16
C GLN A 81 -5.92 9.83 -3.15
N GLN A 82 -7.00 9.17 -2.71
CA GLN A 82 -7.80 8.33 -3.60
C GLN A 82 -8.42 9.15 -4.74
N ARG A 83 -8.86 10.39 -4.48
CA ARG A 83 -9.39 11.28 -5.51
C ARG A 83 -8.32 11.64 -6.54
N LEU A 84 -7.12 11.99 -6.10
CA LEU A 84 -6.00 12.28 -7.00
C LEU A 84 -5.64 11.06 -7.87
N ILE A 85 -5.57 9.87 -7.27
CA ILE A 85 -5.33 8.62 -8.01
C ILE A 85 -6.44 8.37 -9.02
N ARG A 86 -7.72 8.53 -8.63
CA ARG A 86 -8.86 8.37 -9.53
C ARG A 86 -8.81 9.35 -10.71
N GLU A 87 -8.50 10.62 -10.45
CA GLU A 87 -8.32 11.62 -11.51
C GLU A 87 -7.14 11.30 -12.41
N GLN A 88 -6.01 10.85 -11.87
CA GLN A 88 -4.86 10.46 -12.67
C GLN A 88 -5.17 9.25 -13.56
N ILE A 89 -5.87 8.23 -13.03
CA ILE A 89 -6.35 7.08 -13.82
C ILE A 89 -7.34 7.54 -14.90
N ARG A 90 -8.24 8.48 -14.58
CA ARG A 90 -9.19 9.05 -15.53
C ARG A 90 -8.46 9.77 -16.67
N LEU A 91 -7.53 10.66 -16.35
CA LEU A 91 -6.72 11.38 -17.32
C LEU A 91 -5.84 10.44 -18.14
N GLU A 92 -5.21 9.42 -17.54
CA GLU A 92 -4.44 8.43 -18.29
C GLU A 92 -5.35 7.62 -19.23
N ARG A 93 -6.56 7.25 -18.80
CA ARG A 93 -7.54 6.58 -19.67
C ARG A 93 -8.02 7.48 -20.79
N GLU A 94 -8.33 8.74 -20.50
CA GLU A 94 -8.71 9.75 -21.49
C GLU A 94 -7.57 10.01 -22.47
N GLN A 95 -6.33 10.14 -22.02
CA GLN A 95 -5.14 10.24 -22.88
C GLN A 95 -4.84 8.95 -23.64
N ARG A 96 -5.15 7.76 -23.10
CA ARG A 96 -5.08 6.50 -23.87
C ARG A 96 -6.17 6.42 -24.93
N VAL A 97 -7.34 7.01 -24.69
CA VAL A 97 -8.44 7.08 -25.66
C VAL A 97 -8.19 8.17 -26.71
N GLN A 98 -7.73 9.36 -26.32
CA GLN A 98 -7.32 10.44 -27.21
C GLN A 98 -6.03 10.11 -27.95
N GLY A 99 -5.05 9.50 -27.29
CA GLY A 99 -3.87 8.93 -27.92
C GLY A 99 -4.18 7.76 -28.84
N LYS A 100 -5.31 7.05 -28.66
CA LYS A 100 -5.87 6.13 -29.69
C LYS A 100 -6.53 6.87 -30.85
N GLN A 101 -7.04 8.09 -30.63
CA GLN A 101 -7.67 8.92 -31.66
C GLN A 101 -6.64 9.73 -32.48
N GLU A 102 -5.54 10.20 -31.87
CA GLU A 102 -4.38 10.80 -32.58
C GLU A 102 -3.43 9.74 -33.15
N ARG A 103 -3.26 8.57 -32.50
CA ARG A 103 -2.67 7.38 -33.18
C ARG A 103 -3.61 6.71 -34.17
N SER A 104 -4.85 7.20 -34.35
CA SER A 104 -5.63 6.77 -35.52
C SER A 104 -5.04 7.31 -36.83
N GLY A 105 -4.18 8.35 -36.75
CA GLY A 105 -3.34 8.81 -37.87
C GLY A 105 -1.97 8.14 -37.96
N ALA A 106 -1.58 7.32 -36.98
CA ALA A 106 -0.35 6.54 -36.99
C ALA A 106 -0.67 5.11 -36.59
N GLU A 107 -1.19 4.35 -37.57
CA GLU A 107 -1.50 2.91 -37.54
C GLU A 107 -1.34 2.28 -36.16
N GLY A 108 -2.46 1.98 -35.49
CA GLY A 108 -2.44 0.95 -34.46
C GLY A 108 -1.85 -0.30 -35.11
N LYS A 109 -0.54 -0.55 -34.87
CA LYS A 109 0.17 -1.70 -35.42
C LYS A 109 -0.60 -2.91 -34.95
N VAL A 110 -1.44 -3.45 -35.82
CA VAL A 110 -2.14 -4.71 -35.60
C VAL A 110 -1.01 -5.73 -35.52
N THR A 111 -0.62 -6.05 -34.30
CA THR A 111 0.36 -7.10 -34.06
C THR A 111 -0.30 -8.41 -34.49
N PRO A 112 0.33 -9.16 -35.40
CA PRO A 112 -0.22 -10.40 -35.90
C PRO A 112 -0.32 -11.43 -34.77
N LYS A 113 -1.54 -11.96 -34.58
CA LYS A 113 -1.81 -13.00 -33.60
C LYS A 113 -2.10 -14.31 -34.30
N LEU A 114 -1.40 -15.35 -33.89
CA LEU A 114 -1.56 -16.69 -34.40
C LEU A 114 -2.11 -17.60 -33.30
N LYS A 115 -2.99 -18.50 -33.71
CA LYS A 115 -3.48 -19.60 -32.89
C LYS A 115 -2.71 -20.87 -33.23
N LEU A 116 -2.15 -21.47 -32.19
CA LEU A 116 -1.38 -22.70 -32.23
C LEU A 116 -2.24 -23.84 -31.70
N LYS A 117 -2.23 -24.98 -32.38
CA LYS A 117 -2.98 -26.18 -31.97
C LYS A 117 -2.16 -27.44 -32.22
N TRP A 118 -2.04 -28.29 -31.21
CA TRP A 118 -1.36 -29.59 -31.30
C TRP A 118 -2.22 -30.67 -30.65
N LYS A 119 -1.85 -31.95 -30.83
CA LYS A 119 -2.53 -33.05 -30.13
C LYS A 119 -2.01 -33.11 -28.69
N CYS A 120 -2.92 -33.12 -27.73
CA CYS A 120 -2.60 -33.29 -26.31
C CYS A 120 -3.69 -34.15 -25.68
N GLY A 121 -3.30 -35.19 -24.94
CA GLY A 121 -4.22 -35.98 -24.12
C GLY A 121 -4.74 -35.15 -22.94
N LYS A 122 -5.92 -35.49 -22.41
CA LYS A 122 -6.47 -34.83 -21.20
C LYS A 122 -5.68 -35.17 -19.93
N GLU A 123 -4.96 -36.30 -19.93
CA GLU A 123 -4.16 -36.82 -18.81
C GLU A 123 -2.65 -36.83 -19.14
N ASP A 124 -2.25 -36.11 -20.19
CA ASP A 124 -0.86 -36.05 -20.61
C ASP A 124 -0.13 -34.95 -19.83
N GLU A 125 0.62 -35.34 -18.80
CA GLU A 125 1.45 -34.43 -18.00
C GLU A 125 2.48 -33.67 -18.85
N THR A 126 2.88 -34.25 -20.00
CA THR A 126 3.88 -33.65 -20.88
C THR A 126 3.30 -32.62 -21.85
N SER A 127 2.01 -32.30 -21.75
CA SER A 127 1.31 -31.34 -22.62
C SER A 127 1.53 -31.60 -24.12
N GLY A 128 1.68 -32.88 -24.52
CA GLY A 128 2.00 -33.29 -25.88
C GLY A 128 3.41 -32.91 -26.35
N GLY A 129 4.34 -32.65 -25.42
CA GLY A 129 5.73 -32.26 -25.67
C GLY A 129 5.95 -30.75 -25.84
N TYR A 130 4.89 -29.93 -25.75
CA TYR A 130 4.96 -28.49 -25.96
C TYR A 130 4.77 -27.73 -24.65
N SER A 131 5.89 -27.41 -24.01
CA SER A 131 5.93 -26.40 -22.94
C SER A 131 6.01 -24.99 -23.52
N GLU A 132 5.82 -23.99 -22.66
CA GLU A 132 6.01 -22.58 -23.02
C GLU A 132 7.39 -22.32 -23.62
N ASP A 133 8.44 -22.85 -22.99
CA ASP A 133 9.84 -22.70 -23.45
C ASP A 133 10.07 -23.34 -24.83
N VAL A 134 9.49 -24.51 -25.08
CA VAL A 134 9.63 -25.22 -26.36
C VAL A 134 8.94 -24.42 -27.47
N LEU A 135 7.71 -23.97 -27.23
CA LEU A 135 6.98 -23.13 -28.19
C LEU A 135 7.72 -21.83 -28.44
N LEU A 136 8.20 -21.16 -27.39
CA LEU A 136 8.94 -19.91 -27.51
C LEU A 136 10.21 -20.11 -28.36
N ARG A 137 11.00 -21.15 -28.09
CA ARG A 137 12.22 -21.48 -28.84
C ARG A 137 11.94 -21.76 -30.31
N ILE A 138 10.88 -22.51 -30.60
CA ILE A 138 10.47 -22.84 -31.96
C ILE A 138 10.03 -21.58 -32.71
N LEU A 139 9.29 -20.68 -32.06
CA LEU A 139 8.68 -19.51 -32.70
C LEU A 139 9.66 -18.33 -32.84
N GLN A 140 10.58 -18.16 -31.89
CA GLN A 140 11.62 -17.12 -31.92
C GLN A 140 12.54 -17.21 -33.14
N LYS A 141 12.67 -18.40 -33.77
CA LYS A 141 13.47 -18.55 -35.00
C LYS A 141 12.92 -17.78 -36.20
N TYR A 142 11.65 -17.38 -36.16
CA TYR A 142 11.01 -16.57 -37.21
C TYR A 142 10.96 -15.07 -36.89
N GLY A 143 11.09 -14.70 -35.61
CA GLY A 143 11.15 -13.31 -35.16
C GLY A 143 10.70 -13.14 -33.71
N ASP A 144 10.68 -11.88 -33.27
CA ASP A 144 10.39 -11.53 -31.88
C ASP A 144 8.95 -11.84 -31.50
N VAL A 145 8.80 -12.63 -30.43
CA VAL A 145 7.52 -12.98 -29.81
C VAL A 145 7.24 -11.98 -28.69
N LEU A 146 6.11 -11.29 -28.76
CA LEU A 146 5.69 -10.31 -27.74
C LEU A 146 4.95 -10.97 -26.58
N ASN A 147 4.02 -11.87 -26.90
CA ASN A 147 3.21 -12.60 -25.92
C ASN A 147 2.99 -14.04 -26.39
N LEU A 148 3.07 -14.99 -25.46
CA LEU A 148 2.73 -16.40 -25.68
C LEU A 148 1.84 -16.86 -24.53
N VAL A 149 0.66 -17.40 -24.86
CA VAL A 149 -0.31 -17.85 -23.85
C VAL A 149 -0.81 -19.24 -24.20
N ILE A 150 -0.55 -20.21 -23.32
CA ILE A 150 -1.09 -21.57 -23.42
C ILE A 150 -2.47 -21.62 -22.76
N SER A 151 -3.44 -22.26 -23.42
CA SER A 151 -4.80 -22.37 -22.92
C SER A 151 -4.91 -23.44 -21.84
N SER A 152 -5.20 -23.04 -20.60
CA SER A 152 -5.54 -23.96 -19.52
C SER A 152 -6.90 -24.64 -19.70
N ARG A 153 -7.83 -24.00 -20.43
CA ARG A 153 -9.19 -24.51 -20.68
C ARG A 153 -9.23 -25.63 -21.72
N LYS A 154 -8.31 -25.60 -22.68
CA LYS A 154 -8.24 -26.58 -23.77
C LYS A 154 -6.80 -27.00 -23.99
N ALA A 155 -6.47 -28.18 -23.46
CA ALA A 155 -5.21 -28.84 -23.69
C ALA A 155 -4.88 -28.88 -25.20
N GLY A 156 -3.63 -28.56 -25.55
CA GLY A 156 -3.18 -28.54 -26.94
C GLY A 156 -3.51 -27.27 -27.72
N SER A 157 -3.72 -26.12 -27.06
CA SER A 157 -3.97 -24.83 -27.74
C SER A 157 -3.17 -23.70 -27.10
N ALA A 158 -2.60 -22.82 -27.92
CA ALA A 158 -1.98 -21.58 -27.48
C ALA A 158 -2.27 -20.42 -28.44
N ILE A 159 -2.02 -19.20 -28.00
CA ILE A 159 -2.04 -17.98 -28.80
C ILE A 159 -0.68 -17.32 -28.69
N VAL A 160 -0.13 -16.90 -29.81
CA VAL A 160 1.14 -16.17 -29.88
C VAL A 160 0.94 -14.85 -30.62
N GLU A 161 1.57 -13.80 -30.13
CA GLU A 161 1.63 -12.48 -30.73
C GLU A 161 3.07 -12.20 -31.17
N PHE A 162 3.25 -11.89 -32.46
CA PHE A 162 4.56 -11.52 -33.00
C PHE A 162 4.70 -10.00 -33.14
N ALA A 163 5.94 -9.52 -33.05
CA ALA A 163 6.25 -8.11 -33.26
C ALA A 163 6.02 -7.66 -34.72
N THR A 164 6.13 -8.58 -35.69
CA THR A 164 6.04 -8.26 -37.12
C THR A 164 5.19 -9.26 -37.90
N VAL A 165 4.42 -8.77 -38.90
CA VAL A 165 3.58 -9.59 -39.79
C VAL A 165 4.41 -10.60 -40.58
N LYS A 166 5.62 -10.23 -41.00
CA LYS A 166 6.54 -11.11 -41.73
C LYS A 166 6.98 -12.32 -40.89
N ALA A 167 7.28 -12.12 -39.61
CA ALA A 167 7.62 -13.21 -38.70
C ALA A 167 6.46 -14.19 -38.54
N ALA A 168 5.25 -13.66 -38.33
CA ALA A 168 4.03 -14.47 -38.24
C ALA A 168 3.76 -15.25 -39.54
N GLU A 169 3.92 -14.62 -40.71
CA GLU A 169 3.74 -15.28 -42.00
C GLU A 169 4.75 -16.40 -42.23
N MET A 170 6.02 -16.17 -41.87
CA MET A 170 7.06 -17.19 -41.94
C MET A 170 6.78 -18.37 -41.01
N ALA A 171 6.28 -18.11 -39.79
CA ALA A 171 5.89 -19.14 -38.85
C ALA A 171 4.73 -19.99 -39.41
N VAL A 172 3.68 -19.36 -39.95
CA VAL A 172 2.53 -20.08 -40.54
C VAL A 172 2.94 -20.96 -41.72
N LYS A 173 3.87 -20.49 -42.56
CA LYS A 173 4.28 -21.21 -43.78
C LYS A 173 5.26 -22.35 -43.53
N ASN A 174 6.17 -22.19 -42.56
CA ASN A 174 7.32 -23.07 -42.42
C ASN A 174 7.32 -23.90 -41.13
N GLU A 175 6.55 -23.52 -40.12
CA GLU A 175 6.57 -24.24 -38.85
C GLU A 175 5.63 -25.42 -38.86
N VAL A 176 6.16 -26.58 -38.48
CA VAL A 176 5.40 -27.82 -38.33
C VAL A 176 5.52 -28.39 -36.92
N GLY A 177 6.31 -27.78 -36.06
CA GLY A 177 6.55 -28.18 -34.67
C GLY A 177 7.49 -29.38 -34.55
N LEU A 178 7.31 -30.15 -33.47
CA LEU A 178 8.00 -31.40 -33.19
C LEU A 178 7.56 -32.50 -34.16
N THR A 179 8.51 -33.34 -34.57
CA THR A 179 8.30 -34.42 -35.55
C THR A 179 7.31 -35.49 -35.08
N ASN A 180 7.23 -35.72 -33.77
CA ASN A 180 6.32 -36.69 -33.15
C ASN A 180 4.89 -36.14 -33.00
N ASN A 181 4.70 -34.82 -33.00
CA ASN A 181 3.40 -34.19 -32.78
C ASN A 181 3.33 -32.85 -33.53
N PRO A 182 2.84 -32.83 -34.78
CA PRO A 182 2.90 -31.63 -35.60
C PRO A 182 1.99 -30.51 -35.05
N LEU A 183 2.52 -29.29 -35.09
CA LEU A 183 1.86 -28.06 -34.69
C LEU A 183 1.04 -27.48 -35.86
N LYS A 184 -0.24 -27.20 -35.63
CA LYS A 184 -1.11 -26.50 -36.58
C LYS A 184 -1.22 -25.04 -36.21
N ILE A 185 -0.80 -24.17 -37.12
CA ILE A 185 -0.82 -22.71 -36.94
C ILE A 185 -1.89 -22.10 -37.84
N SER A 186 -2.70 -21.20 -37.29
CA SER A 186 -3.74 -20.47 -38.01
C SER A 186 -3.76 -19.00 -37.60
N TRP A 187 -4.10 -18.11 -38.53
CA TRP A 187 -4.29 -16.70 -38.23
C TRP A 187 -5.50 -16.48 -37.33
N LEU A 188 -5.30 -15.66 -36.29
CA LEU A 188 -6.39 -15.15 -35.46
C LEU A 188 -6.70 -13.70 -35.83
N GLU A 189 -5.66 -12.86 -35.87
CA GLU A 189 -5.75 -11.44 -36.23
C GLU A 189 -4.49 -11.02 -37.00
N GLY A 190 -4.60 -9.98 -37.84
CA GLY A 190 -3.45 -9.43 -38.57
C GLY A 190 -2.96 -10.28 -39.75
N GLN A 191 -3.83 -11.13 -40.31
CA GLN A 191 -3.51 -11.86 -41.54
C GLN A 191 -3.20 -10.87 -42.67
N PRO A 192 -2.02 -10.98 -43.32
CA PRO A 192 -1.69 -10.14 -44.45
C PRO A 192 -2.72 -10.39 -45.55
N ARG A 193 -3.32 -9.31 -46.06
CA ARG A 193 -4.23 -9.38 -47.21
C ARG A 193 -3.41 -9.85 -48.41
N SER A 194 -3.51 -11.14 -48.74
CA SER A 194 -2.89 -11.70 -49.94
C SER A 194 -3.62 -11.17 -51.16
N HIS A 195 -3.07 -10.13 -51.76
CA HIS A 195 -3.39 -9.72 -53.12
C HIS A 195 -2.77 -10.76 -54.05
N SER A 196 -3.58 -11.69 -54.54
CA SER A 196 -3.22 -12.47 -55.73
C SER A 196 -3.35 -11.55 -56.94
N SER A 197 -2.23 -11.28 -57.61
CA SER A 197 -2.08 -10.56 -58.88
C SER A 197 -2.58 -9.12 -58.94
N THR A 198 -1.65 -8.17 -59.13
CA THR A 198 -1.45 -7.44 -60.40
C THR A 198 -0.26 -6.49 -60.23
N VAL A 199 0.85 -6.83 -60.91
CA VAL A 199 1.87 -5.99 -61.55
C VAL A 199 2.40 -4.72 -60.82
N LEU A 200 3.73 -4.71 -60.61
CA LEU A 200 4.64 -3.60 -60.27
C LEU A 200 4.56 -2.41 -61.29
N PRO A 201 5.29 -1.26 -61.18
CA PRO A 201 6.43 -0.93 -60.30
C PRO A 201 6.46 0.51 -59.71
N GLY A 202 7.39 0.76 -58.78
CA GLY A 202 7.70 2.14 -58.35
C GLY A 202 8.67 2.31 -57.18
N SER A 203 9.96 2.12 -57.46
CA SER A 203 11.13 2.84 -56.92
C SER A 203 11.33 3.09 -55.41
N THR A 204 12.38 2.43 -54.89
CA THR A 204 13.59 3.09 -54.33
C THR A 204 13.46 3.93 -53.05
N THR A 205 13.75 3.33 -51.89
CA THR A 205 14.94 3.60 -51.04
C THR A 205 14.73 3.04 -49.62
N GLN A 206 15.62 2.15 -49.21
CA GLN A 206 16.07 2.04 -47.82
C GLN A 206 17.56 2.49 -47.80
N PRO A 207 18.20 2.80 -46.66
CA PRO A 207 17.89 2.36 -45.29
C PRO A 207 18.07 3.43 -44.19
N ARG A 208 17.76 3.12 -42.91
CA ARG A 208 18.72 3.14 -41.77
C ARG A 208 18.02 3.11 -40.39
N ALA A 209 18.26 2.00 -39.70
CA ALA A 209 18.50 1.78 -38.27
C ALA A 209 17.61 2.43 -37.19
N ALA A 210 16.80 1.57 -36.58
CA ALA A 210 16.76 1.28 -35.15
C ALA A 210 17.82 1.97 -34.26
N GLN A 211 17.46 3.09 -33.62
CA GLN A 211 18.14 3.64 -32.42
C GLN A 211 17.18 4.31 -31.41
N ALA A 212 15.87 4.06 -31.46
CA ALA A 212 14.91 4.80 -30.65
C ALA A 212 14.91 4.45 -29.14
N SER A 213 15.63 3.41 -28.70
CA SER A 213 15.51 2.90 -27.32
C SER A 213 16.51 3.49 -26.31
N VAL A 214 17.58 4.17 -26.76
CA VAL A 214 18.55 4.85 -25.86
C VAL A 214 18.31 6.36 -25.73
N VAL A 215 17.36 6.90 -26.49
CA VAL A 215 17.07 8.35 -26.51
C VAL A 215 16.31 8.76 -25.24
N SER A 216 15.44 7.88 -24.72
CA SER A 216 14.58 8.20 -23.56
C SER A 216 15.31 8.34 -22.22
N GLU A 217 16.40 7.60 -21.99
CA GLU A 217 17.13 7.63 -20.72
C GLU A 217 18.04 8.88 -20.66
N ARG A 218 18.65 9.22 -21.80
CA ARG A 218 19.50 10.39 -21.97
C ARG A 218 18.73 11.71 -21.87
N ASP A 219 17.49 11.71 -22.34
CA ASP A 219 16.59 12.86 -22.19
C ASP A 219 16.18 13.06 -20.72
N TYR A 220 16.02 11.98 -19.94
CA TYR A 220 15.69 12.05 -18.53
C TYR A 220 16.87 12.55 -17.69
N GLU A 221 18.08 12.02 -17.93
CA GLU A 221 19.30 12.50 -17.28
C GLU A 221 19.55 13.98 -17.59
N SER A 222 19.38 14.39 -18.85
CA SER A 222 19.51 15.79 -19.28
C SER A 222 18.53 16.71 -18.54
N LEU A 223 17.27 16.28 -18.40
CA LEU A 223 16.22 17.06 -17.73
C LEU A 223 16.45 17.17 -16.22
N VAL A 224 16.96 16.11 -15.59
CA VAL A 224 17.37 16.13 -14.16
C VAL A 224 18.57 17.05 -13.96
N MET A 225 19.59 16.96 -14.80
CA MET A 225 20.79 17.82 -14.71
C MET A 225 20.47 19.29 -14.95
N MET A 226 19.55 19.60 -15.87
CA MET A 226 19.04 20.95 -16.08
C MET A 226 18.33 21.50 -14.84
N ARG A 227 17.48 20.69 -14.19
CA ARG A 227 16.79 21.08 -12.95
C ARG A 227 17.75 21.29 -11.78
N LEU A 228 18.75 20.42 -11.63
CA LEU A 228 19.78 20.57 -10.59
C LEU A 228 20.59 21.87 -10.80
N ARG A 229 20.95 22.19 -12.04
CA ARG A 229 21.62 23.45 -12.37
C ARG A 229 20.76 24.67 -12.00
N GLN A 230 19.50 24.69 -12.40
CA GLN A 230 18.58 25.79 -12.08
C GLN A 230 18.36 25.96 -10.57
N ALA A 231 18.30 24.85 -9.82
CA ALA A 231 18.19 24.89 -8.37
C ALA A 231 19.45 25.47 -7.72
N ALA A 232 20.64 25.08 -8.18
CA ALA A 232 21.91 25.61 -7.69
C ALA A 232 22.08 27.11 -7.99
N GLU A 233 21.74 27.55 -9.20
CA GLU A 233 21.76 28.97 -9.58
C GLU A 233 20.80 29.80 -8.72
N ARG A 234 19.59 29.27 -8.45
CA ARG A 234 18.65 29.90 -7.51
C ARG A 234 19.21 30.02 -6.10
N GLN A 235 19.86 28.96 -5.60
CA GLN A 235 20.44 28.97 -4.27
C GLN A 235 21.54 30.04 -4.15
N GLN A 236 22.43 30.14 -5.14
CA GLN A 236 23.45 31.19 -5.15
C GLN A 236 22.86 32.60 -5.21
N LEU A 237 21.80 32.81 -5.99
CA LEU A 237 21.15 34.12 -6.07
C LEU A 237 20.49 34.51 -4.73
N ILE A 238 19.87 33.54 -4.06
CA ILE A 238 19.26 33.73 -2.73
C ILE A 238 20.35 34.06 -1.71
N GLU A 239 21.48 33.35 -1.72
CA GLU A 239 22.60 33.57 -0.81
C GLU A 239 23.25 34.96 -1.04
N GLN A 240 23.39 35.39 -2.29
CA GLN A 240 23.88 36.73 -2.61
C GLN A 240 22.92 37.83 -2.12
N LEU A 241 21.61 37.66 -2.29
CA LEU A 241 20.61 38.60 -1.81
C LEU A 241 20.59 38.68 -0.28
N GLN A 242 20.64 37.53 0.41
CA GLN A 242 20.72 37.49 1.87
C GLN A 242 21.96 38.21 2.39
N ARG A 243 23.10 38.01 1.72
CA ARG A 243 24.36 38.69 2.10
C ARG A 243 24.30 40.20 1.86
N GLN A 244 23.67 40.65 0.78
CA GLN A 244 23.45 42.07 0.53
C GLN A 244 22.49 42.69 1.56
N GLU A 245 21.41 42.01 1.93
CA GLU A 245 20.51 42.46 3.00
C GLU A 245 21.22 42.51 4.37
N GLU A 246 22.10 41.55 4.66
CA GLU A 246 22.94 41.57 5.86
C GLU A 246 23.96 42.72 5.84
N GLU A 247 24.61 43.00 4.71
CA GLU A 247 25.56 44.11 4.58
C GLU A 247 24.85 45.50 4.63
N GLU A 248 23.66 45.64 4.02
CA GLU A 248 22.84 46.87 4.09
C GLU A 248 22.23 47.10 5.49
N SER A 249 22.00 46.05 6.28
CA SER A 249 21.50 46.18 7.66
C SER A 249 22.58 46.49 8.70
N HIS A 250 23.86 46.36 8.34
CA HIS A 250 25.01 46.68 9.21
C HIS A 250 25.70 48.02 8.88
N THR A 251 25.17 48.78 7.91
CA THR A 251 25.56 50.17 7.59
C THR A 251 24.53 51.16 8.09
#